data_AF-A0AA43A1Z8-F1
#
_entry.id   AF-A0AA43A1Z8-F1
#
_cell.length_a   1.000
_cell.length_b   1.000
_cell.length_c   1.000
_cell.angle_alpha   90.00
_cell.angle_beta   90.00
_cell.angle_gamma   90.00
#
_symmetry.space_group_name_H-M   'P 1'
#
loop_
_entity.id
_entity.type
_entity.pdbx_description
1 polymer ?
#
loop_
_entity_poly.entity_id
_entity_poly.type
_entity_poly.pdbx_seq_one_letter_code
_entity_poly.pdbx_strand_id
1 'polypeptide(L)'
;MNSMFQRPVLAAVTASLALALSGCLFNRAAEVKSQFCDFDANFSLRFADSAAVSFHHPVLLDEDVLWLIASEPTETMVSGNEKLMVFVMEKSGPAPDPVDDIRVELSFYLLDDAYKLASIRFDPKLNAMLNPKIMDQSAIDEGSRLICETGYSLASRKVELDLSGQSLDELPGRQEILELLGPPLEQDPLSGSFTYEYRLKGSHDDGLNTRFTVWFDDSGEKLARMESRYSHFYTTTDFQQKKMRVQLNMLGS
;
A
#
# COMPACT_ATOMS: atom_id res chain seq x y z
N MET A 1 -12.90 -13.65 56.68
CA MET A 1 -13.58 -13.71 55.36
C MET A 1 -13.29 -12.41 54.63
N ASN A 2 -12.32 -12.35 53.71
CA ASN A 2 -12.15 -11.21 52.76
C ASN A 2 -11.09 -11.45 51.65
N SER A 3 -10.40 -12.60 51.61
CA SER A 3 -9.34 -12.84 50.61
C SER A 3 -9.81 -13.51 49.31
N MET A 4 -11.10 -13.87 49.17
CA MET A 4 -11.57 -14.68 48.05
C MET A 4 -12.05 -13.87 46.83
N PHE A 5 -12.37 -12.58 46.99
CA PHE A 5 -12.83 -11.71 45.90
C PHE A 5 -11.75 -10.77 45.32
N GLN A 6 -10.58 -10.64 45.95
CA GLN A 6 -9.52 -9.72 45.47
C GLN A 6 -8.69 -10.28 44.30
N ARG A 7 -8.57 -11.62 44.20
CA ARG A 7 -7.80 -12.29 43.14
C ARG A 7 -8.36 -12.11 41.73
N PRO A 8 -9.67 -12.24 41.47
CA PRO A 8 -10.20 -12.07 40.11
C PRO A 8 -10.17 -10.60 39.64
N VAL A 9 -10.33 -9.63 40.55
CA VAL A 9 -10.29 -8.19 40.21
C VAL A 9 -8.87 -7.77 39.82
N LEU A 10 -7.87 -8.20 40.58
CA LEU A 10 -6.46 -7.91 40.24
C LEU A 10 -6.07 -8.57 38.91
N ALA A 11 -6.51 -9.81 38.67
CA ALA A 11 -6.25 -10.49 37.39
C ALA A 11 -6.94 -9.79 36.20
N ALA A 12 -8.17 -9.31 36.36
CA ALA A 12 -8.89 -8.58 35.32
C ALA A 12 -8.23 -7.22 35.02
N VAL A 13 -7.81 -6.46 36.04
CA VAL A 13 -7.11 -5.18 35.84
C VAL A 13 -5.75 -5.41 35.18
N THR A 14 -4.97 -6.41 35.61
CA THR A 14 -3.69 -6.74 34.97
C THR A 14 -3.88 -7.22 33.54
N ALA A 15 -4.93 -8.00 33.23
CA ALA A 15 -5.23 -8.43 31.87
C ALA A 15 -5.69 -7.27 30.97
N SER A 16 -6.55 -6.38 31.47
CA SER A 16 -6.95 -5.16 30.74
C SER A 16 -5.79 -4.21 30.51
N LEU A 17 -4.87 -4.08 31.49
CA LEU A 17 -3.67 -3.28 31.35
C LEU A 17 -2.66 -3.93 30.40
N ALA A 18 -2.50 -5.26 30.45
CA ALA A 18 -1.68 -6.01 29.51
C ALA A 18 -2.22 -5.91 28.08
N LEU A 19 -3.54 -5.94 27.88
CA LEU A 19 -4.20 -5.73 26.59
C LEU A 19 -4.07 -4.28 26.09
N ALA A 20 -4.01 -3.30 27.00
CA ALA A 20 -3.73 -1.91 26.64
C ALA A 20 -2.25 -1.67 26.32
N LEU A 21 -1.34 -2.46 26.90
CA LEU A 21 0.11 -2.38 26.71
C LEU A 21 0.62 -3.21 25.52
N SER A 22 -0.08 -4.29 25.15
CA SER A 22 0.08 -4.96 23.85
C SER A 22 -0.53 -4.02 22.81
N GLY A 23 0.23 -3.01 22.39
CA GLY A 23 -0.25 -1.92 21.55
C GLY A 23 -1.16 -2.45 20.45
N CYS A 24 -2.40 -1.97 20.41
CA CYS A 24 -3.31 -2.36 19.36
C CYS A 24 -2.76 -1.84 18.02
N LEU A 25 -2.98 -2.57 16.91
CA LEU A 25 -2.71 -2.12 15.55
C LEU A 25 -3.11 -0.64 15.35
N PHE A 26 -4.25 -0.22 15.91
CA PHE A 26 -4.75 1.14 15.82
C PHE A 26 -3.81 2.19 16.43
N ASN A 27 -3.12 1.87 17.53
CA ASN A 27 -2.14 2.78 18.13
C ASN A 27 -0.92 2.93 17.24
N ARG A 28 -0.41 1.81 16.69
CA ARG A 28 0.73 1.84 15.76
C ARG A 28 0.39 2.55 14.45
N ALA A 29 -0.81 2.35 13.92
CA ALA A 29 -1.30 3.08 12.76
C ALA A 29 -1.43 4.59 13.04
N ALA A 30 -1.88 4.98 14.23
CA ALA A 30 -1.92 6.38 14.66
C ALA A 30 -0.51 6.97 14.83
N GLU A 31 0.46 6.17 15.28
CA GLU A 31 1.86 6.58 15.37
C GLU A 31 2.50 6.77 13.99
N VAL A 32 2.31 5.83 13.05
CA VAL A 32 2.72 6.02 11.65
C VAL A 32 2.12 7.29 11.06
N LYS A 33 0.84 7.56 11.32
CA LYS A 33 0.20 8.81 10.90
C LYS A 33 0.92 10.04 11.48
N SER A 34 1.27 10.01 12.78
CA SER A 34 2.03 11.10 13.41
C SER A 34 3.43 11.26 12.79
N GLN A 35 4.05 10.18 12.33
CA GLN A 35 5.35 10.23 11.65
C GLN A 35 5.27 10.98 10.32
N PHE A 36 4.13 10.97 9.62
CA PHE A 36 3.93 11.78 8.42
C PHE A 36 3.91 13.29 8.70
N CYS A 37 3.79 13.74 9.95
CA CYS A 37 3.91 15.15 10.30
C CYS A 37 5.35 15.67 10.20
N ASP A 38 6.34 14.78 10.20
CA ASP A 38 7.75 15.08 10.01
C ASP A 38 8.36 14.02 9.10
N PHE A 39 8.01 14.09 7.80
CA PHE A 39 8.26 13.03 6.85
C PHE A 39 9.76 12.70 6.73
N ASP A 40 10.61 13.69 6.51
CA ASP A 40 12.06 13.48 6.29
C ASP A 40 12.78 12.91 7.53
N ALA A 41 12.26 13.17 8.74
CA ALA A 41 12.81 12.58 9.96
C ALA A 41 12.41 11.11 10.15
N ASN A 42 11.33 10.66 9.51
CA ASN A 42 10.74 9.34 9.74
C ASN A 42 10.78 8.42 8.53
N PHE A 43 10.91 8.97 7.32
CA PHE A 43 10.87 8.23 6.07
C PHE A 43 11.91 8.74 5.09
N SER A 44 12.34 7.85 4.19
CA SER A 44 13.05 8.23 2.98
C SER A 44 12.49 7.51 1.77
N LEU A 45 12.33 8.24 0.67
CA LEU A 45 11.96 7.68 -0.64
C LEU A 45 13.18 7.63 -1.56
N ARG A 46 13.35 6.52 -2.26
CA ARG A 46 14.39 6.33 -3.26
C ARG A 46 13.79 5.77 -4.54
N PHE A 47 14.22 6.29 -5.68
CA PHE A 47 13.71 5.93 -7.00
C PHE A 47 14.85 5.57 -7.97
N ALA A 48 15.87 4.84 -7.49
CA ALA A 48 17.01 4.44 -8.32
C ALA A 48 16.57 3.35 -9.33
N ASP A 49 16.75 2.07 -8.98
CA ASP A 49 16.31 0.96 -9.83
C ASP A 49 14.86 0.53 -9.51
N SER A 50 14.42 0.82 -8.29
CA SER A 50 13.07 0.55 -7.77
C SER A 50 12.67 1.67 -6.83
N ALA A 51 11.37 1.97 -6.80
CA ALA A 51 10.77 2.80 -5.76
C ALA A 51 10.88 2.05 -4.44
N ALA A 52 11.43 2.70 -3.43
CA ALA A 52 11.56 2.15 -2.09
C ALA A 52 11.23 3.20 -1.03
N VAL A 53 10.46 2.78 -0.03
CA VAL A 53 10.18 3.55 1.19
C VAL A 53 10.95 2.92 2.33
N SER A 54 11.73 3.71 3.06
CA SER A 54 12.41 3.24 4.28
C SER A 54 11.87 4.00 5.49
N PHE A 55 11.70 3.29 6.61
CA PHE A 55 11.18 3.80 7.88
C PHE A 55 12.37 3.98 8.84
N HIS A 56 12.62 5.20 9.30
CA HIS A 56 13.70 5.50 10.24
C HIS A 56 13.33 5.12 11.68
N HIS A 57 12.04 5.21 12.01
CA HIS A 57 11.48 4.82 13.31
C HIS A 57 10.35 3.81 13.10
N PRO A 58 10.66 2.56 12.71
CA PRO A 58 9.63 1.59 12.35
C PRO A 58 8.80 1.19 13.57
N VAL A 59 7.47 1.23 13.43
CA VAL A 59 6.53 0.87 14.51
C VAL A 59 5.56 -0.24 14.12
N LEU A 60 5.23 -0.41 12.84
CA LEU A 60 4.34 -1.46 12.37
C LEU A 60 4.99 -2.84 12.49
N LEU A 61 4.27 -3.78 13.08
CA LEU A 61 4.70 -5.16 13.18
C LEU A 61 4.44 -5.91 11.87
N ASP A 62 5.12 -7.04 11.69
CA ASP A 62 4.83 -7.95 10.59
C ASP A 62 3.39 -8.47 10.62
N GLU A 63 2.84 -8.80 11.78
CA GLU A 63 1.43 -9.17 11.94
C GLU A 63 0.45 -8.05 11.53
N ASP A 64 0.82 -6.78 11.76
CA ASP A 64 0.00 -5.64 11.35
C ASP A 64 -0.07 -5.54 9.82
N VAL A 65 1.09 -5.74 9.18
CA VAL A 65 1.21 -5.70 7.73
C VAL A 65 0.43 -6.85 7.10
N LEU A 66 0.54 -8.07 7.61
CA LEU A 66 -0.23 -9.21 7.13
C LEU A 66 -1.74 -8.98 7.30
N TRP A 67 -2.15 -8.38 8.42
CA TRP A 67 -3.54 -8.00 8.64
C TRP A 67 -4.04 -6.96 7.62
N LEU A 68 -3.23 -5.93 7.32
CA LEU A 68 -3.57 -4.88 6.36
C LEU A 68 -3.64 -5.41 4.92
N ILE A 69 -2.73 -6.31 4.56
CA ILE A 69 -2.68 -6.96 3.24
C ILE A 69 -3.79 -8.01 3.12
N ALA A 70 -4.22 -8.59 4.24
CA ALA A 70 -5.13 -9.72 4.34
C ALA A 70 -4.64 -10.96 3.59
N SER A 71 -3.32 -11.16 3.54
CA SER A 71 -2.72 -12.33 2.88
C SER A 71 -1.36 -12.70 3.42
N GLU A 72 -0.98 -13.95 3.16
CA GLU A 72 0.34 -14.50 3.47
C GLU A 72 1.33 -14.17 2.34
N PRO A 73 2.61 -13.93 2.64
CA PRO A 73 3.62 -13.67 1.63
C PRO A 73 3.92 -14.93 0.81
N THR A 74 4.27 -14.75 -0.47
CA THR A 74 4.75 -15.82 -1.35
C THR A 74 6.02 -16.46 -0.80
N GLU A 75 6.93 -15.66 -0.24
CA GLU A 75 8.16 -16.13 0.40
C GLU A 75 8.38 -15.40 1.72
N THR A 76 8.86 -16.12 2.73
CA THR A 76 9.38 -15.52 3.98
C THR A 76 10.78 -16.06 4.25
N MET A 77 11.71 -15.15 4.48
CA MET A 77 13.08 -15.45 4.88
C MET A 77 13.38 -14.76 6.21
N VAL A 78 14.00 -15.49 7.14
CA VAL A 78 14.42 -14.95 8.44
C VAL A 78 15.90 -15.24 8.62
N SER A 79 16.68 -14.21 8.92
CA SER A 79 18.13 -14.30 9.10
C SER A 79 18.57 -13.42 10.26
N GLY A 80 18.77 -14.03 11.43
CA GLY A 80 19.15 -13.30 12.65
C GLY A 80 18.09 -12.28 13.06
N ASN A 81 18.45 -11.00 12.99
CA ASN A 81 17.57 -9.88 13.35
C ASN A 81 16.81 -9.29 12.14
N GLU A 82 16.87 -9.95 10.99
CA GLU A 82 16.23 -9.49 9.76
C GLU A 82 15.17 -10.50 9.31
N LYS A 83 14.04 -9.97 8.84
CA LYS A 83 13.00 -10.76 8.17
C LYS A 83 12.65 -10.08 6.85
N LEU A 84 12.51 -10.89 5.80
CA LEU A 84 12.10 -10.46 4.48
C LEU A 84 10.83 -11.21 4.11
N MET A 85 9.78 -10.46 3.79
CA MET A 85 8.55 -10.98 3.19
C MET A 85 8.47 -10.54 1.75
N VAL A 86 8.03 -11.44 0.89
CA VAL A 86 7.92 -11.21 -0.54
C VAL A 86 6.51 -11.53 -0.97
N PHE A 87 5.88 -10.61 -1.69
CA PHE A 87 4.59 -10.80 -2.34
C PHE A 87 4.81 -10.77 -3.85
N VAL A 88 4.50 -11.88 -4.51
CA VAL A 88 4.55 -11.99 -5.97
C VAL A 88 3.13 -11.99 -6.50
N MET A 89 2.79 -10.96 -7.26
CA MET A 89 1.50 -10.83 -7.93
C MET A 89 1.64 -11.35 -9.36
N GLU A 90 1.10 -12.53 -9.62
CA GLU A 90 1.09 -13.17 -10.93
C GLU A 90 0.05 -12.52 -11.82
N LYS A 91 0.44 -12.13 -13.03
CA LYS A 91 -0.50 -11.54 -13.99
C LYS A 91 -1.51 -12.60 -14.45
N SER A 92 -2.79 -12.29 -14.36
CA SER A 92 -3.86 -13.14 -14.86
C SER A 92 -3.90 -13.10 -16.39
N GLY A 93 -4.16 -14.24 -17.03
CA GLY A 93 -4.32 -14.30 -18.48
C GLY A 93 -4.19 -15.71 -19.05
N PRO A 94 -4.42 -15.88 -20.37
CA PRO A 94 -4.36 -17.18 -21.04
C PRO A 94 -2.93 -17.74 -21.17
N ALA A 95 -1.91 -16.89 -21.05
CA ALA A 95 -0.50 -17.26 -21.08
C ALA A 95 0.30 -16.36 -20.11
N PRO A 96 0.18 -16.57 -18.79
CA PRO A 96 0.93 -15.80 -17.81
C PRO A 96 2.43 -16.06 -17.99
N ASP A 97 3.21 -15.00 -18.15
CA ASP A 97 4.67 -15.05 -18.20
C ASP A 97 5.22 -14.51 -16.87
N PRO A 98 6.08 -15.26 -16.14
CA PRO A 98 6.72 -14.75 -14.93
C PRO A 98 7.47 -13.43 -15.11
N VAL A 99 7.88 -13.09 -16.34
CA VAL A 99 8.47 -11.78 -16.65
C VAL A 99 7.49 -10.62 -16.43
N ASP A 100 6.18 -10.88 -16.42
CA ASP A 100 5.12 -9.90 -16.22
C ASP A 100 4.69 -9.78 -14.73
N ASP A 101 5.12 -10.70 -13.87
CA ASP A 101 4.79 -10.69 -12.44
C ASP A 101 5.30 -9.43 -11.74
N ILE A 102 4.55 -8.95 -10.74
CA ILE A 102 4.94 -7.79 -9.92
C ILE A 102 5.43 -8.31 -8.56
N ARG A 103 6.67 -7.96 -8.19
CA ARG A 103 7.24 -8.33 -6.90
C ARG A 103 7.28 -7.14 -5.94
N VAL A 104 6.72 -7.31 -4.74
CA VAL A 104 6.82 -6.33 -3.64
C VAL A 104 7.53 -6.99 -2.47
N GLU A 105 8.53 -6.31 -1.93
CA GLU A 105 9.38 -6.82 -0.87
C GLU A 105 9.30 -5.94 0.36
N LEU A 106 9.12 -6.57 1.53
CA LEU A 106 9.00 -5.90 2.81
C LEU A 106 10.09 -6.43 3.72
N SER A 107 10.98 -5.54 4.14
CA SER A 107 12.08 -5.85 5.05
C SER A 107 11.71 -5.40 6.46
N PHE A 108 12.05 -6.22 7.44
CA PHE A 108 11.76 -6.01 8.85
C PHE A 108 13.02 -6.17 9.68
N TYR A 109 13.13 -5.37 10.74
CA TYR A 109 14.17 -5.49 11.76
C TYR A 109 13.58 -5.93 13.09
N LEU A 110 14.28 -6.82 13.79
CA LEU A 110 13.95 -7.22 15.14
C LEU A 110 14.31 -6.08 16.11
N LEU A 111 13.30 -5.41 16.65
CA LEU A 111 13.41 -4.29 17.57
C LEU A 111 12.44 -4.51 18.74
N ASP A 112 12.94 -4.44 19.97
CA ASP A 112 12.16 -4.69 21.20
C ASP A 112 11.43 -6.05 21.15
N ASP A 113 12.15 -7.10 20.74
CA ASP A 113 11.65 -8.48 20.61
C ASP A 113 10.51 -8.69 19.58
N ALA A 114 10.30 -7.74 18.66
CA ALA A 114 9.32 -7.86 17.58
C ALA A 114 9.89 -7.41 16.22
N TYR A 115 9.45 -8.04 15.12
CA TYR A 115 9.83 -7.63 13.77
C TYR A 115 9.01 -6.42 13.34
N LYS A 116 9.68 -5.28 13.12
CA LYS A 116 9.06 -4.02 12.71
C LYS A 116 9.41 -3.67 11.26
N LEU A 117 8.44 -3.19 10.50
CA LEU A 117 8.58 -2.89 9.06
C LEU A 117 9.59 -1.77 8.85
N ALA A 118 10.75 -2.12 8.30
CA ALA A 118 11.86 -1.21 8.09
C ALA A 118 11.86 -0.61 6.68
N SER A 119 11.43 -1.36 5.67
CA SER A 119 11.30 -0.83 4.31
C SER A 119 10.32 -1.61 3.44
N ILE A 120 9.82 -0.94 2.40
CA ILE A 120 9.04 -1.51 1.31
C ILE A 120 9.78 -1.20 0.02
N ARG A 121 9.98 -2.21 -0.82
CA ARG A 121 10.56 -2.09 -2.16
C ARG A 121 9.56 -2.57 -3.19
N PHE A 122 9.23 -1.72 -4.15
CA PHE A 122 8.30 -2.02 -5.23
C PHE A 122 9.02 -2.55 -6.46
N ASP A 123 8.30 -3.33 -7.26
CA ASP A 123 8.77 -3.75 -8.57
C ASP A 123 9.07 -2.53 -9.46
N PRO A 124 10.18 -2.52 -10.23
CA PRO A 124 10.49 -1.43 -11.15
C PRO A 124 9.36 -1.08 -12.13
N LYS A 125 8.50 -2.05 -12.48
CA LYS A 125 7.32 -1.81 -13.34
C LYS A 125 6.32 -0.83 -12.72
N LEU A 126 6.30 -0.73 -11.39
CA LEU A 126 5.48 0.24 -10.66
C LEU A 126 6.14 1.62 -10.56
N ASN A 127 7.44 1.76 -10.87
CA ASN A 127 8.15 3.04 -10.76
C ASN A 127 7.56 4.11 -11.66
N ALA A 128 7.09 3.76 -12.87
CA ALA A 128 6.49 4.74 -13.78
C ALA A 128 5.19 5.33 -13.22
N MET A 129 4.48 4.59 -12.37
CA MET A 129 3.31 5.09 -11.65
C MET A 129 3.69 5.89 -10.40
N LEU A 130 4.84 5.59 -9.81
CA LEU A 130 5.41 6.27 -8.64
C LEU A 130 6.52 7.26 -9.04
N ASN A 131 6.48 7.78 -10.27
CA ASN A 131 7.60 8.46 -10.92
C ASN A 131 8.15 9.60 -10.02
N PRO A 132 9.47 9.67 -9.75
CA PRO A 132 10.07 10.71 -8.90
C PRO A 132 9.82 12.15 -9.38
N LYS A 133 9.46 12.33 -10.66
CA LYS A 133 9.10 13.64 -11.17
C LYS A 133 7.64 14.03 -10.90
N ILE A 134 6.78 13.05 -10.63
CA ILE A 134 5.40 13.22 -10.18
C ILE A 134 5.37 13.23 -8.64
N MET A 135 6.16 12.37 -8.01
CA MET A 135 6.41 12.33 -6.56
C MET A 135 7.65 13.17 -6.22
N ASP A 136 7.64 14.44 -6.61
CA ASP A 136 8.66 15.38 -6.18
C ASP A 136 8.50 15.73 -4.69
N GLN A 137 9.42 16.53 -4.15
CA GLN A 137 9.34 16.93 -2.74
C GLN A 137 8.03 17.67 -2.42
N SER A 138 7.48 18.45 -3.34
CA SER A 138 6.22 19.16 -3.13
C SER A 138 5.04 18.19 -3.00
N ALA A 139 5.01 17.13 -3.83
CA ALA A 139 4.00 16.07 -3.75
C ALA A 139 4.10 15.29 -2.43
N ILE A 140 5.33 14.99 -2.01
CA ILE A 140 5.61 14.29 -0.75
C ILE A 140 5.16 15.14 0.43
N ASP A 141 5.52 16.42 0.46
CA ASP A 141 5.17 17.35 1.53
C ASP A 141 3.65 17.53 1.62
N GLU A 142 2.98 17.71 0.49
CA GLU A 142 1.52 17.86 0.43
C GLU A 142 0.80 16.58 0.87
N GLY A 143 1.21 15.41 0.37
CA GLY A 143 0.66 14.12 0.77
C GLY A 143 0.88 13.82 2.25
N SER A 144 2.09 14.09 2.76
CA SER A 144 2.44 13.90 4.17
C SER A 144 1.65 14.81 5.08
N ARG A 145 1.52 16.10 4.71
CA ARG A 145 0.67 17.06 5.43
C ARG A 145 -0.78 16.62 5.43
N LEU A 146 -1.32 16.14 4.30
CA LEU A 146 -2.69 15.63 4.27
C LEU A 146 -2.86 14.44 5.22
N ILE A 147 -1.95 13.47 5.23
CA ILE A 147 -2.01 12.31 6.13
C ILE A 147 -1.91 12.76 7.61
N CYS A 148 -1.03 13.71 7.92
CA CYS A 148 -0.87 14.29 9.25
C CYS A 148 -2.13 15.03 9.71
N GLU A 149 -2.61 15.99 8.90
CA GLU A 149 -3.70 16.93 9.24
C GLU A 149 -5.09 16.33 9.11
N THR A 150 -5.28 15.32 8.25
CA THR A 150 -6.59 14.67 8.12
C THR A 150 -7.02 14.16 9.48
N GLY A 151 -8.24 14.49 9.90
CA GLY A 151 -8.89 13.95 11.09
C GLY A 151 -9.24 12.47 10.93
N TYR A 152 -8.29 11.68 10.43
CA TYR A 152 -8.41 10.29 10.05
C TYR A 152 -8.86 9.48 11.25
N SER A 153 -10.14 9.16 11.26
CA SER A 153 -10.60 7.91 11.81
C SER A 153 -10.51 6.89 10.68
N LEU A 154 -9.96 5.70 10.96
CA LEU A 154 -10.15 4.52 10.10
C LEU A 154 -11.64 4.27 9.76
N ALA A 155 -12.57 4.91 10.49
CA ALA A 155 -14.01 4.92 10.17
C ALA A 155 -14.41 5.82 8.99
N SER A 156 -13.65 6.87 8.66
CA SER A 156 -13.98 7.75 7.52
C SER A 156 -13.80 7.06 6.16
N ARG A 157 -12.95 6.01 6.12
CA ARG A 157 -12.76 5.06 5.01
C ARG A 157 -12.45 5.69 3.66
N LYS A 158 -12.24 7.01 3.56
CA LYS A 158 -12.07 7.74 2.29
C LYS A 158 -11.11 8.91 2.47
N VAL A 159 -10.21 9.05 1.51
CA VAL A 159 -9.29 10.18 1.34
C VAL A 159 -9.50 10.75 -0.05
N GLU A 160 -9.52 12.07 -0.17
CA GLU A 160 -9.40 12.76 -1.45
C GLU A 160 -8.15 13.64 -1.40
N LEU A 161 -7.30 13.50 -2.41
CA LEU A 161 -6.08 14.26 -2.65
C LEU A 161 -6.32 15.17 -3.85
N ASP A 162 -5.97 16.44 -3.70
CA ASP A 162 -5.92 17.40 -4.81
C ASP A 162 -4.53 17.28 -5.47
N LEU A 163 -4.51 17.07 -6.79
CA LEU A 163 -3.29 16.95 -7.58
C LEU A 163 -3.04 18.22 -8.41
N SER A 164 -3.76 19.32 -8.14
CA SER A 164 -3.67 20.56 -8.93
C SER A 164 -2.29 21.20 -8.94
N GLY A 165 -1.54 21.05 -7.85
CA GLY A 165 -0.15 21.49 -7.71
C GLY A 165 0.88 20.58 -8.42
N GLN A 166 0.47 19.42 -8.93
CA GLN A 166 1.36 18.43 -9.51
C GLN A 166 1.52 18.59 -11.02
N SER A 167 2.74 18.34 -11.51
CA SER A 167 3.00 18.18 -12.94
C SER A 167 2.53 16.80 -13.38
N LEU A 168 1.62 16.75 -14.36
CA LEU A 168 1.06 15.51 -14.90
C LEU A 168 1.53 15.22 -16.33
N ASP A 169 2.42 16.06 -16.87
CA ASP A 169 2.92 15.96 -18.25
C ASP A 169 3.87 14.77 -18.46
N GLU A 170 4.33 14.16 -17.37
CA GLU A 170 5.29 13.04 -17.36
C GLU A 170 4.64 11.72 -16.90
N LEU A 171 3.31 11.65 -16.91
CA LEU A 171 2.59 10.39 -16.76
C LEU A 171 2.90 9.47 -17.96
N PRO A 172 3.01 8.15 -17.73
CA PRO A 172 3.30 7.22 -18.81
C PRO A 172 2.19 7.22 -19.85
N GLY A 173 2.61 7.28 -21.12
CA GLY A 173 1.69 7.17 -22.24
C GLY A 173 1.22 5.73 -22.46
N ARG A 174 0.29 5.53 -23.39
CA ARG A 174 -0.27 4.21 -23.71
C ARG A 174 0.78 3.16 -24.05
N GLN A 175 1.74 3.50 -24.91
CA GLN A 175 2.80 2.58 -25.32
C GLN A 175 3.74 2.22 -24.17
N GLU A 176 4.09 3.20 -23.32
CA GLU A 176 4.94 2.98 -22.15
C GLU A 176 4.26 2.05 -21.14
N ILE A 177 2.95 2.19 -20.92
CA ILE A 177 2.18 1.26 -20.06
C ILE A 177 2.23 -0.17 -20.61
N LEU A 178 2.11 -0.35 -21.93
CA LEU A 178 2.22 -1.67 -22.57
C LEU A 178 3.63 -2.27 -22.43
N GLU A 179 4.66 -1.44 -22.55
CA GLU A 179 6.05 -1.88 -22.39
C GLU A 179 6.36 -2.29 -20.94
N LEU A 180 5.78 -1.59 -19.97
CA LEU A 180 6.00 -1.84 -18.55
C LEU A 180 5.19 -3.02 -18.00
N LEU A 181 3.90 -3.09 -18.34
CA LEU A 181 2.98 -4.07 -17.78
C LEU A 181 2.68 -5.23 -18.73
N GLY A 182 3.20 -5.19 -19.95
CA GLY A 182 2.85 -6.11 -21.01
C GLY A 182 1.42 -5.88 -21.56
N PRO A 183 0.89 -6.84 -22.35
CA PRO A 183 -0.45 -6.74 -22.90
C PRO A 183 -1.53 -6.81 -21.80
N PRO A 184 -2.62 -6.04 -21.88
CA PRO A 184 -3.70 -6.11 -20.88
C PRO A 184 -4.51 -7.39 -20.99
N LEU A 185 -5.22 -7.73 -19.91
CA LEU A 185 -6.18 -8.83 -19.90
C LEU A 185 -7.41 -8.48 -20.75
N GLU A 186 -7.91 -7.26 -20.59
CA GLU A 186 -9.04 -6.74 -21.37
C GLU A 186 -8.65 -5.40 -21.99
N GLN A 187 -9.01 -5.22 -23.26
CA GLN A 187 -8.96 -3.95 -23.95
C GLN A 187 -10.37 -3.58 -24.40
N ASP A 188 -10.88 -2.45 -23.92
CA ASP A 188 -12.20 -1.96 -24.32
C ASP A 188 -12.08 -1.22 -25.67
N PRO A 189 -12.71 -1.70 -26.75
CA PRO A 189 -12.62 -1.06 -28.05
C PRO A 189 -13.34 0.31 -28.13
N LEU A 190 -14.27 0.60 -27.21
CA LEU A 190 -15.02 1.85 -27.19
C LEU A 190 -14.30 2.92 -26.37
N SER A 191 -13.88 2.59 -25.16
CA SER A 191 -13.19 3.54 -24.28
C SER A 191 -11.67 3.58 -24.48
N GLY A 192 -11.11 2.64 -25.25
CA GLY A 192 -9.66 2.47 -25.40
C GLY A 192 -8.96 2.01 -24.12
N SER A 193 -9.71 1.68 -23.06
CA SER A 193 -9.15 1.35 -21.74
C SER A 193 -8.41 0.03 -21.73
N PHE A 194 -7.41 -0.07 -20.85
CA PHE A 194 -6.70 -1.30 -20.55
C PHE A 194 -7.02 -1.76 -19.14
N THR A 195 -7.39 -3.03 -19.00
CA THR A 195 -7.53 -3.67 -17.70
C THR A 195 -6.46 -4.75 -17.54
N TYR A 196 -5.78 -4.69 -16.41
CA TYR A 196 -4.86 -5.68 -15.91
C TYR A 196 -5.45 -6.32 -14.66
N GLU A 197 -5.18 -7.60 -14.49
CA GLU A 197 -5.55 -8.32 -13.28
C GLU A 197 -4.35 -9.13 -12.84
N TYR A 198 -4.08 -9.12 -11.54
CA TYR A 198 -3.02 -9.89 -10.92
C TYR A 198 -3.56 -10.65 -9.73
N ARG A 199 -3.12 -11.89 -9.56
CA ARG A 199 -3.44 -12.73 -8.41
C ARG A 199 -2.20 -12.92 -7.57
N LEU A 200 -2.33 -12.90 -6.25
CA LEU A 200 -1.20 -13.26 -5.39
C LEU A 200 -0.79 -14.73 -5.63
N LYS A 201 0.48 -14.96 -5.92
CA LYS A 201 1.05 -16.28 -6.17
C LYS A 201 0.80 -17.21 -5.01
N GLY A 202 0.21 -18.37 -5.29
CA GLY A 202 -0.14 -19.38 -4.29
C GLY A 202 -1.45 -19.12 -3.54
N SER A 203 -2.09 -17.96 -3.72
CA SER A 203 -3.43 -17.70 -3.20
C SER A 203 -4.48 -18.49 -4.00
N HIS A 204 -5.46 -19.04 -3.28
CA HIS A 204 -6.66 -19.67 -3.83
C HIS A 204 -7.91 -18.79 -3.64
N ASP A 205 -7.73 -17.61 -3.06
CA ASP A 205 -8.79 -16.65 -2.81
C ASP A 205 -8.81 -15.58 -3.92
N ASP A 206 -9.84 -15.62 -4.76
CA ASP A 206 -10.10 -14.65 -5.82
C ASP A 206 -10.34 -13.23 -5.26
N GLY A 207 -10.69 -13.10 -3.97
CA GLY A 207 -10.88 -11.82 -3.29
C GLY A 207 -9.60 -11.00 -3.12
N LEU A 208 -8.42 -11.61 -3.35
CA LEU A 208 -7.11 -10.97 -3.28
C LEU A 208 -6.57 -10.57 -4.66
N ASN A 209 -7.40 -10.65 -5.72
CA ASN A 209 -6.98 -10.19 -7.03
C ASN A 209 -6.86 -8.66 -7.06
N THR A 210 -5.72 -8.18 -7.53
CA THR A 210 -5.54 -6.77 -7.89
C THR A 210 -6.11 -6.55 -9.27
N ARG A 211 -7.13 -5.70 -9.40
CA ARG A 211 -7.61 -5.23 -10.70
C ARG A 211 -7.21 -3.78 -10.88
N PHE A 212 -6.57 -3.51 -12.02
CA PHE A 212 -6.09 -2.21 -12.40
C PHE A 212 -6.63 -1.84 -13.77
N THR A 213 -7.30 -0.70 -13.87
CA THR A 213 -7.84 -0.21 -15.14
C THR A 213 -7.32 1.20 -15.41
N VAL A 214 -6.82 1.42 -16.63
CA VAL A 214 -6.39 2.73 -17.11
C VAL A 214 -7.22 3.15 -18.31
N TRP A 215 -7.59 4.42 -18.32
CA TRP A 215 -8.29 5.06 -19.43
C TRP A 215 -7.40 6.14 -20.00
N PHE A 216 -7.45 6.27 -21.32
CA PHE A 216 -6.73 7.29 -22.07
C PHE A 216 -7.68 8.42 -22.47
N ASP A 217 -7.11 9.57 -22.83
CA ASP A 217 -7.86 10.69 -23.37
C ASP A 217 -8.41 10.39 -24.78
N ASP A 218 -9.10 11.36 -25.38
CA ASP A 218 -9.70 11.20 -26.72
C ASP A 218 -8.67 10.93 -27.82
N SER A 219 -7.39 11.25 -27.58
CA SER A 219 -6.30 10.90 -28.51
C SER A 219 -5.90 9.43 -28.42
N GLY A 220 -6.26 8.78 -27.31
CA GLY A 220 -5.89 7.41 -26.98
C GLY A 220 -4.49 7.27 -26.42
N GLU A 221 -3.74 8.35 -26.23
CA GLU A 221 -2.31 8.28 -25.89
C GLU A 221 -1.98 8.72 -24.45
N LYS A 222 -2.70 9.72 -23.92
CA LYS A 222 -2.40 10.25 -22.58
C LYS A 222 -3.29 9.63 -21.52
N LEU A 223 -2.72 9.34 -20.35
CA LEU A 223 -3.46 8.80 -19.22
C LEU A 223 -4.48 9.83 -18.70
N ALA A 224 -5.76 9.49 -18.80
CA ALA A 224 -6.87 10.33 -18.35
C ALA A 224 -7.35 9.93 -16.96
N ARG A 225 -7.44 8.62 -16.71
CA ARG A 225 -7.92 8.07 -15.44
C ARG A 225 -7.26 6.74 -15.14
N MET A 226 -7.17 6.44 -13.85
CA MET A 226 -6.68 5.18 -13.32
C MET A 226 -7.60 4.71 -12.18
N GLU A 227 -7.81 3.41 -12.11
CA GLU A 227 -8.57 2.75 -11.05
C GLU A 227 -7.81 1.51 -10.61
N SER A 228 -7.66 1.34 -9.30
CA SER A 228 -7.04 0.17 -8.71
C SER A 228 -7.94 -0.37 -7.61
N ARG A 229 -8.10 -1.69 -7.59
CA ARG A 229 -8.72 -2.45 -6.51
C ARG A 229 -7.71 -3.48 -6.04
N TYR A 230 -7.37 -3.45 -4.76
CA TYR A 230 -6.53 -4.45 -4.14
C TYR A 230 -7.02 -4.74 -2.73
N SER A 231 -7.43 -5.98 -2.45
CA SER A 231 -7.95 -6.35 -1.14
C SER A 231 -9.04 -5.37 -0.67
N HIS A 232 -8.82 -4.66 0.43
CA HIS A 232 -9.74 -3.65 0.97
C HIS A 232 -9.55 -2.26 0.37
N PHE A 233 -8.57 -2.03 -0.50
CA PHE A 233 -8.26 -0.72 -1.03
C PHE A 233 -8.87 -0.51 -2.40
N TYR A 234 -9.53 0.63 -2.55
CA TYR A 234 -10.03 1.13 -3.82
C TYR A 234 -9.46 2.52 -4.06
N THR A 235 -8.69 2.65 -5.14
CA THR A 235 -8.07 3.91 -5.52
C THR A 235 -8.58 4.34 -6.89
N THR A 236 -8.96 5.61 -7.02
CA THR A 236 -9.29 6.22 -8.31
C THR A 236 -8.51 7.50 -8.46
N THR A 237 -7.83 7.66 -9.59
CA THR A 237 -7.16 8.91 -9.94
C THR A 237 -7.71 9.42 -11.25
N ASP A 238 -8.26 10.63 -11.25
CA ASP A 238 -8.69 11.37 -12.43
C ASP A 238 -7.66 12.47 -12.68
N PHE A 239 -6.85 12.28 -13.73
CA PHE A 239 -5.75 13.20 -14.05
C PHE A 239 -6.25 14.46 -14.76
N GLN A 240 -7.42 14.39 -15.41
CA GLN A 240 -8.05 15.55 -16.03
C GLN A 240 -8.64 16.49 -14.98
N GLN A 241 -9.28 15.92 -13.96
CA GLN A 241 -9.80 16.67 -12.81
C GLN A 241 -8.74 16.92 -11.73
N LYS A 242 -7.55 16.32 -11.88
CA LYS A 242 -6.45 16.38 -10.91
C LYS A 242 -6.89 15.98 -9.51
N LYS A 243 -7.56 14.83 -9.40
CA LYS A 243 -8.07 14.31 -8.12
C LYS A 243 -7.71 12.85 -7.96
N MET A 244 -7.23 12.49 -6.78
CA MET A 244 -7.09 11.10 -6.37
C MET A 244 -8.00 10.82 -5.19
N ARG A 245 -8.64 9.66 -5.18
CA ARG A 245 -9.41 9.16 -4.05
C ARG A 245 -8.90 7.80 -3.66
N VAL A 246 -8.77 7.57 -2.36
CA VAL A 246 -8.45 6.27 -1.77
C VAL A 246 -9.59 5.91 -0.83
N GLN A 247 -10.12 4.70 -0.94
CA GLN A 247 -11.21 4.19 -0.12
C GLN A 247 -10.84 2.83 0.47
N LEU A 248 -11.14 2.65 1.75
CA LEU A 248 -11.00 1.37 2.46
C LEU A 248 -12.37 0.69 2.58
N ASN A 249 -12.54 -0.42 1.87
CA ASN A 249 -13.68 -1.32 1.91
C ASN A 249 -13.37 -2.51 2.83
N MET A 250 -13.66 -2.38 4.11
CA MET A 250 -13.58 -3.51 5.05
C MET A 250 -14.66 -4.56 4.70
N LEU A 251 -14.32 -5.85 4.77
CA LEU A 251 -15.27 -6.96 4.65
C LEU A 251 -16.37 -6.84 5.72
N GLY A 252 -17.63 -6.93 5.29
CA GLY A 252 -18.79 -7.00 6.18
C GLY A 252 -19.58 -5.69 6.32
N SER A 253 -20.50 -5.47 5.38
CA SER A 253 -21.82 -4.90 5.66
C SER A 253 -22.87 -5.91 5.24
#